data_AF-A0A1C6ABZ5-F1
#
_entry.id   AF-A0A1C6ABZ5-F1
#
_cell.length_a   1.000
_cell.length_b   1.000
_cell.length_c   1.000
_cell.angle_alpha   90.00
_cell.angle_beta   90.00
_cell.angle_gamma   90.00
#
_symmetry.space_group_name_H-M   'P 1'
#
loop_
_entity.id
_entity.type
_entity.pdbx_description
1 polymer ?
#
loop_
_entity_poly.entity_id
_entity_poly.type
_entity_poly.pdbx_seq_one_letter_code
_entity_poly.pdbx_strand_id
1 'polypeptide(L)'
;MRQKRIMVCFSEQKEWFSFALKCQAGFGKGGEKNFEGTVTALQMGGYLLIRDFRQRINKKDFPYGWPISVYTTPEALWDYHHIASAYSADPAESKALIYEHIRKNFPDAFLEELNAVLGWSR
;
A
#
# COMPACT_ATOMS: atom_id res chain seq x y z
N MET A 1 -19.27 -1.54 4.57
CA MET A 1 -18.42 -1.16 3.43
C MET A 1 -17.29 -2.18 3.26
N ARG A 2 -16.89 -2.48 2.02
CA ARG A 2 -15.87 -3.51 1.71
C ARG A 2 -14.47 -3.17 2.25
N GLN A 3 -14.07 -1.91 2.14
CA GLN A 3 -12.80 -1.38 2.66
C GLN A 3 -12.67 -1.63 4.17
N LYS A 4 -13.73 -1.33 4.94
CA LYS A 4 -13.76 -1.57 6.39
C LYS A 4 -13.48 -3.03 6.75
N ARG A 5 -14.00 -4.00 5.98
CA ARG A 5 -13.76 -5.43 6.23
C ARG A 5 -12.26 -5.76 6.14
N ILE A 6 -11.57 -5.20 5.15
CA ILE A 6 -10.12 -5.37 4.98
C ILE A 6 -9.36 -4.70 6.11
N MET A 7 -9.68 -3.43 6.42
CA MET A 7 -8.94 -2.65 7.42
C MET A 7 -9.08 -3.22 8.84
N VAL A 8 -10.24 -3.81 9.19
CA VAL A 8 -10.43 -4.47 10.50
C VAL A 8 -9.49 -5.66 10.68
N CYS A 9 -9.09 -6.36 9.62
CA CYS A 9 -8.12 -7.47 9.75
C CYS A 9 -6.74 -7.00 10.28
N PHE A 10 -6.40 -5.72 10.11
CA PHE A 10 -5.12 -5.17 10.55
C PHE A 10 -5.09 -4.73 12.02
N SER A 11 -6.23 -4.77 12.73
CA SER A 11 -6.23 -4.59 14.19
C SER A 11 -5.73 -5.83 14.93
N GLU A 12 -5.80 -7.01 14.30
CA GLU A 12 -5.36 -8.29 14.88
C GLU A 12 -3.87 -8.55 14.61
N GLN A 13 -3.38 -8.17 13.42
CA GLN A 13 -1.99 -8.35 13.02
C GLN A 13 -1.53 -7.26 12.05
N LYS A 14 -0.24 -6.93 12.10
CA LYS A 14 0.34 -5.80 11.36
C LYS A 14 0.50 -6.03 9.86
N GLU A 15 0.58 -7.28 9.42
CA GLU A 15 0.78 -7.62 8.01
C GLU A 15 -0.03 -8.86 7.62
N TRP A 16 -0.39 -8.96 6.34
CA TRP A 16 -1.11 -10.11 5.80
C TRP A 16 -0.59 -10.46 4.41
N PHE A 17 -0.46 -11.76 4.13
CA PHE A 17 -0.40 -12.22 2.75
C PHE A 17 -1.73 -11.94 2.03
N SER A 18 -1.67 -11.54 0.75
CA SER A 18 -2.85 -11.19 -0.04
C SER A 18 -3.93 -12.27 -0.05
N PHE A 19 -3.55 -13.54 -0.21
CA PHE A 19 -4.51 -14.66 -0.20
C PHE A 19 -5.19 -14.85 1.17
N ALA A 20 -4.43 -14.67 2.25
CA ALA A 20 -4.92 -14.85 3.62
C ALA A 20 -5.87 -13.71 4.00
N LEU A 21 -5.49 -12.46 3.66
CA LEU A 21 -6.33 -11.28 3.83
C LEU A 21 -7.64 -11.41 3.07
N LYS A 22 -7.60 -11.90 1.83
CA LYS A 22 -8.81 -12.12 1.01
C LYS A 22 -9.80 -13.05 1.69
N CYS A 23 -9.31 -14.15 2.26
CA CYS A 23 -10.15 -15.08 3.02
C CYS A 23 -10.67 -14.44 4.31
N GLN A 24 -9.79 -13.85 5.12
CA GLN A 24 -10.12 -13.26 6.42
C GLN A 24 -11.13 -12.11 6.30
N ALA A 25 -10.98 -11.26 5.28
CA ALA A 25 -11.89 -10.13 5.04
C ALA A 25 -13.23 -10.54 4.41
N GLY A 26 -13.45 -11.84 4.18
CA GLY A 26 -14.72 -12.38 3.69
C GLY A 26 -14.92 -12.26 2.18
N PHE A 27 -13.85 -12.22 1.38
CA PHE A 27 -13.88 -12.22 -0.09
C PHE A 27 -13.69 -13.63 -0.69
N GLY A 28 -13.96 -14.66 0.11
CA GLY A 28 -13.93 -16.06 -0.30
C GLY A 28 -15.17 -16.50 -1.09
N LYS A 29 -15.36 -17.81 -1.23
CA LYS A 29 -16.50 -18.40 -1.96
C LYS A 29 -17.83 -17.97 -1.31
N GLY A 30 -18.71 -17.34 -2.10
CA GLY A 30 -20.00 -16.83 -1.61
C GLY A 30 -19.93 -15.53 -0.80
N GLY A 31 -18.74 -14.94 -0.66
CA GLY A 31 -18.52 -13.69 0.07
C GLY A 31 -18.55 -12.45 -0.83
N GLU A 32 -17.89 -11.39 -0.34
CA GLU A 32 -17.75 -10.13 -1.07
C GLU A 32 -16.96 -10.32 -2.37
N LYS A 33 -17.36 -9.57 -3.40
CA LYS A 33 -16.67 -9.55 -4.70
C LYS A 33 -15.70 -8.38 -4.79
N ASN A 34 -14.83 -8.41 -5.79
CA ASN A 34 -13.90 -7.33 -6.12
C ASN A 34 -12.89 -7.00 -5.00
N PHE A 35 -12.19 -8.03 -4.50
CA PHE A 35 -11.12 -7.86 -3.53
C PHE A 35 -10.00 -6.96 -4.07
N GLU A 36 -9.47 -7.27 -5.26
CA GLU A 36 -8.35 -6.52 -5.85
C GLU A 36 -8.71 -5.04 -6.04
N GLY A 37 -9.87 -4.71 -6.59
CA GLY A 37 -10.30 -3.32 -6.73
C GLY A 37 -10.52 -2.61 -5.39
N THR A 38 -10.91 -3.34 -4.33
CA THR A 38 -11.03 -2.77 -2.99
C THR A 38 -9.64 -2.49 -2.40
N VAL A 39 -8.67 -3.39 -2.61
CA VAL A 39 -7.26 -3.20 -2.22
C VAL A 39 -6.65 -2.02 -2.97
N THR A 40 -6.84 -1.94 -4.30
CA THR A 40 -6.35 -0.83 -5.11
C THR A 40 -6.91 0.50 -4.63
N ALA A 41 -8.21 0.58 -4.31
CA ALA A 41 -8.80 1.80 -3.76
C ALA A 41 -8.16 2.21 -2.42
N LEU A 42 -7.86 1.25 -1.54
CA LEU A 42 -7.15 1.50 -0.28
C LEU A 42 -5.71 1.97 -0.52
N GLN A 43 -5.01 1.36 -1.47
CA GLN A 43 -3.65 1.74 -1.85
C GLN A 43 -3.57 3.14 -2.46
N MET A 44 -4.52 3.49 -3.34
CA MET A 44 -4.63 4.83 -3.91
C MET A 44 -4.90 5.89 -2.84
N GLY A 45 -5.64 5.53 -1.79
CA GLY A 45 -5.86 6.40 -0.62
C GLY A 45 -4.72 6.38 0.40
N GLY A 46 -3.64 5.62 0.17
CA GLY A 46 -2.51 5.50 1.10
C GLY A 46 -2.80 4.70 2.37
N TYR A 47 -3.96 4.04 2.49
CA TYR A 47 -4.33 3.29 3.70
C TYR A 47 -3.68 1.90 3.80
N LEU A 48 -3.25 1.36 2.66
CA LEU A 48 -2.67 0.02 2.58
C LEU A 48 -1.48 0.04 1.63
N LEU A 49 -0.42 -0.67 2.00
CA LEU A 49 0.83 -0.72 1.26
C LEU A 49 1.25 -2.16 0.98
N ILE A 50 1.98 -2.37 -0.11
CA ILE A 50 2.77 -3.59 -0.30
C ILE A 50 4.12 -3.34 0.36
N ARG A 51 4.39 -4.05 1.46
CA ARG A 51 5.69 -3.94 2.13
C ARG A 51 6.74 -4.89 1.59
N ASP A 52 6.31 -6.00 1.02
CA ASP A 52 7.20 -7.09 0.63
C ASP A 52 6.51 -8.06 -0.33
N PHE A 53 7.31 -8.89 -0.99
CA PHE A 53 6.89 -10.04 -1.77
C PHE A 53 7.60 -11.28 -1.26
N ARG A 54 6.87 -12.16 -0.56
CA ARG A 54 7.46 -13.36 0.06
C ARG A 54 6.91 -14.63 -0.57
N GLN A 55 7.77 -15.61 -0.76
CA GLN A 55 7.40 -16.95 -1.21
C GLN A 55 6.84 -17.77 -0.03
N ARG A 56 6.09 -18.82 -0.36
CA ARG A 56 5.67 -19.79 0.66
C ARG A 56 6.86 -20.63 1.09
N ILE A 57 6.83 -21.09 2.33
CA ILE A 57 7.84 -21.98 2.89
C ILE A 57 7.25 -23.40 2.95
N ASN A 58 7.98 -24.38 2.40
CA ASN A 58 7.54 -25.78 2.41
C ASN A 58 7.87 -26.45 3.76
N LYS A 59 7.46 -27.70 3.95
CA LYS A 59 7.72 -28.47 5.19
C LYS A 59 9.20 -28.70 5.51
N LYS A 60 10.11 -28.38 4.59
CA LYS A 60 11.57 -28.51 4.72
C LYS A 60 12.24 -27.14 4.84
N ASP A 61 11.47 -26.08 5.15
CA ASP A 61 11.92 -24.70 5.28
C ASP A 61 12.51 -24.05 4.01
N PHE A 62 12.19 -24.57 2.83
CA PHE A 62 12.62 -23.96 1.56
C PHE A 62 11.52 -23.07 0.95
N PRO A 63 11.89 -21.88 0.41
CA PRO A 63 11.00 -21.06 -0.39
C PRO A 63 10.52 -21.78 -1.65
N TYR A 64 9.24 -21.61 -2.00
CA TYR A 64 8.67 -22.16 -3.23
C TYR A 64 7.51 -21.32 -3.79
N GLY A 65 7.25 -21.52 -5.08
CA GLY A 65 6.18 -20.84 -5.81
C GLY A 65 6.54 -19.39 -6.18
N TRP A 66 5.57 -18.65 -6.69
CA TRP A 66 5.76 -17.23 -6.99
C TRP A 66 5.72 -16.38 -5.71
N PRO A 67 6.48 -15.27 -5.64
CA PRO A 67 6.38 -14.32 -4.53
C PRO A 67 4.96 -13.77 -4.40
N ILE A 68 4.45 -13.71 -3.17
CA ILE A 68 3.11 -13.26 -2.84
C ILE A 68 3.22 -11.90 -2.16
N SER A 69 2.38 -10.94 -2.56
CA SER A 69 2.31 -9.64 -1.92
C SER A 69 1.94 -9.75 -0.45
N VAL A 70 2.70 -9.03 0.38
CA VAL A 70 2.44 -8.83 1.81
C VAL A 70 1.94 -7.41 2.00
N TYR A 71 0.69 -7.30 2.45
CA TYR A 71 0.06 -6.03 2.74
C TYR A 71 0.28 -5.61 4.19
N THR A 72 0.36 -4.31 4.43
CA THR A 72 0.46 -3.70 5.75
C THR A 72 -0.12 -2.28 5.73
N THR A 73 -0.33 -1.68 6.90
CA THR A 73 -0.73 -0.26 6.98
C THR A 73 0.51 0.63 7.13
N PRO A 74 0.44 1.91 6.71
CA PRO A 74 1.55 2.86 6.91
C PRO A 74 1.97 2.98 8.39
N GLU A 75 1.02 2.99 9.31
CA GLU A 75 1.26 3.11 10.75
C GLU A 75 2.02 1.90 11.30
N ALA A 76 1.83 0.72 10.72
CA ALA A 76 2.59 -0.45 11.11
C ALA A 76 4.07 -0.38 10.70
N LEU A 77 4.40 0.40 9.65
CA LEU A 77 5.77 0.60 9.17
C LEU A 77 6.46 1.79 9.85
N TRP A 78 5.73 2.90 10.03
CA TRP A 78 6.32 4.17 10.43
C TRP A 78 5.78 4.76 11.73
N ASP A 79 4.87 4.07 12.40
CA ASP A 79 4.11 4.56 13.57
C ASP A 79 3.08 5.64 13.23
N TYR A 80 2.01 5.70 14.04
CA TYR A 80 0.92 6.66 13.86
C TYR A 80 1.39 8.10 14.03
N HIS A 81 2.27 8.39 15.00
CA HIS A 81 2.72 9.76 15.27
C HIS A 81 3.50 10.33 14.08
N HIS A 82 4.30 9.51 13.41
CA HIS A 82 5.03 9.92 12.23
C HIS A 82 4.06 10.29 11.09
N ILE A 83 3.10 9.42 10.79
CA ILE A 83 2.11 9.66 9.72
C ILE A 83 1.27 10.90 10.02
N ALA A 84 0.77 11.03 11.26
CA ALA A 84 -0.06 12.15 11.66
C ALA A 84 0.70 13.49 11.64
N SER A 85 2.02 13.48 11.85
CA SER A 85 2.83 14.72 11.82
C SER A 85 2.80 15.43 10.47
N ALA A 86 2.57 14.70 9.38
CA ALA A 86 2.46 15.26 8.03
C ALA A 86 1.11 15.93 7.75
N TYR A 87 0.09 15.77 8.59
CA TYR A 87 -1.24 16.34 8.32
C TYR A 87 -1.29 17.87 8.46
N SER A 88 -0.34 18.45 9.19
CA SER A 88 -0.17 19.90 9.30
C SER A 88 0.76 20.48 8.23
N ALA A 89 1.34 19.65 7.36
CA ALA A 89 2.26 20.13 6.33
C ALA A 89 1.53 21.01 5.32
N ASP A 90 2.19 22.08 4.88
CA ASP A 90 1.64 22.92 3.83
C ASP A 90 1.58 22.12 2.51
N PRO A 91 0.52 22.27 1.69
CA PRO A 91 0.43 21.58 0.41
C PRO A 91 1.60 21.85 -0.54
N ALA A 92 2.19 23.05 -0.52
CA ALA A 92 3.36 23.39 -1.34
C ALA A 92 4.62 22.68 -0.84
N GLU A 93 4.80 22.58 0.48
CA GLU A 93 5.89 21.81 1.09
C GLU A 93 5.75 20.32 0.76
N SER A 94 4.55 19.77 0.90
CA SER A 94 4.26 18.38 0.55
C SER A 94 4.56 18.09 -0.93
N LYS A 95 4.15 19.00 -1.83
CA LYS A 95 4.47 18.93 -3.26
C LYS A 95 5.98 18.91 -3.51
N ALA A 96 6.75 19.76 -2.83
CA ALA A 96 8.21 19.79 -2.95
C ALA A 96 8.85 18.48 -2.49
N LEU A 97 8.43 17.94 -1.34
CA LEU A 97 8.92 16.66 -0.81
C LEU A 97 8.64 15.49 -1.75
N ILE A 98 7.43 15.41 -2.31
CA ILE A 98 7.06 14.40 -3.32
C ILE A 98 7.96 14.54 -4.56
N TYR A 99 8.19 15.77 -5.01
CA TYR A 99 9.07 16.05 -6.14
C TYR A 99 10.50 15.57 -5.92
N GLU A 100 11.08 15.93 -4.77
CA GLU A 100 12.43 15.49 -4.41
C GLU A 100 12.53 13.97 -4.33
N HIS A 101 11.52 13.31 -3.77
CA HIS A 101 11.50 11.86 -3.67
C HIS A 101 11.45 11.19 -5.05
N ILE A 102 10.62 11.69 -5.96
CA ILE A 102 10.50 11.12 -7.31
C ILE A 102 11.79 11.33 -8.09
N ARG A 103 12.41 12.52 -8.02
CA ARG A 103 13.69 12.81 -8.70
C ARG A 103 14.83 11.92 -8.23
N LYS A 104 14.84 11.47 -6.97
CA LYS A 104 15.83 10.49 -6.48
C LYS A 104 15.72 9.14 -7.20
N ASN A 105 14.52 8.75 -7.59
CA ASN A 105 14.26 7.48 -8.29
C ASN A 105 14.33 7.61 -9.82
N PHE A 106 14.07 8.81 -10.34
CA PHE A 106 14.05 9.11 -11.77
C PHE A 106 14.88 10.38 -12.05
N PRO A 107 16.22 10.30 -11.95
CA PRO A 107 17.09 11.46 -12.05
C PRO A 107 17.06 12.13 -13.43
N ASP A 108 16.76 11.36 -14.48
CA ASP A 108 16.74 11.83 -15.87
C ASP A 108 15.40 12.40 -16.32
N ALA A 109 14.37 12.36 -15.46
CA ALA A 109 13.04 12.86 -15.81
C ALA A 109 13.01 14.39 -15.80
N PHE A 110 12.48 14.99 -16.88
CA PHE A 110 12.31 16.43 -16.98
C PHE A 110 11.13 16.91 -16.13
N LEU A 111 11.17 18.17 -15.70
CA LEU A 111 10.15 18.74 -14.82
C LEU A 111 8.75 18.70 -15.46
N GLU A 112 8.68 18.88 -16.78
CA GLU A 112 7.46 18.85 -17.58
C GLU A 112 6.83 17.44 -17.59
N GLU A 113 7.66 16.40 -17.71
CA GLU A 113 7.22 15.00 -17.69
C GLU A 113 6.67 14.62 -16.31
N LEU A 114 7.38 15.03 -15.26
CA LEU A 114 6.94 14.82 -13.88
C LEU A 114 5.63 15.57 -13.59
N ASN A 115 5.51 16.83 -14.00
CA ASN A 115 4.27 17.60 -13.85
C ASN A 115 3.09 16.93 -14.58
N ALA A 116 3.31 16.39 -15.77
CA ALA A 116 2.27 15.70 -16.55
C ALA A 116 1.78 14.42 -15.85
N VAL A 117 2.70 13.57 -15.38
CA VAL A 117 2.35 12.31 -14.70
C VAL A 117 1.70 12.56 -13.34
N LEU A 118 2.14 13.60 -12.63
CA LEU A 118 1.60 13.95 -11.30
C LEU A 118 0.32 14.80 -11.37
N GLY A 119 -0.13 15.17 -12.56
CA GLY A 119 -1.35 15.97 -12.76
C GLY A 119 -1.22 17.41 -12.27
N TRP A 120 0.01 17.94 -12.21
CA TRP A 120 0.33 19.31 -11.78
C TRP A 120 0.52 20.29 -12.95
N SER A 121 0.25 19.85 -14.17
CA SER A 121 0.32 20.61 -15.41
C SER A 121 -0.90 21.53 -15.66
N ARG A 122 -1.62 21.94 -14.62
CA ARG A 122 -2.78 22.86 -14.74
C ARG A 122 -2.41 24.30 -14.47
#